data_AF-A0A965FV07-F1
#
_entry.id   AF-A0A965FV07-F1
#
_cell.length_a   1.000
_cell.length_b   1.000
_cell.length_c   1.000
_cell.angle_alpha   90.00
_cell.angle_beta   90.00
_cell.angle_gamma   90.00
#
_symmetry.space_group_name_H-M   'P 1'
#
loop_
_entity.id
_entity.type
_entity.pdbx_description
1 polymer ?
#
loop_
_entity_poly.entity_id
_entity_poly.type
_entity_poly.pdbx_seq_one_letter_code
_entity_poly.pdbx_strand_id
1 'polypeptide(L)'
;MQDTSSKKINRRYLRSSSFAMALLFALLGGLVAATQSYYISYFSDQKFAQSIAAAIDAEIKYIEAVGDIPEPQSDRLYAPIPNNARFPEFLPQDPLVLEDDILIFEIRENKTFFAAKAVKILENQDILIGLDVSETYNDYRMLSKLGIANVIFIGLIVLISFGISRFVVNGTNNIMDTALGII
;
A
#
# COMPACT_ATOMS: atom_id res chain seq x y z
N MET A 1 53.19 -21.21 -22.69
CA MET A 1 52.03 -22.12 -22.81
C MET A 1 50.95 -21.62 -21.87
N GLN A 2 49.93 -20.96 -22.43
CA GLN A 2 48.89 -20.26 -21.66
C GLN A 2 47.75 -21.21 -21.29
N ASP A 3 47.42 -21.18 -20.02
CA ASP A 3 46.36 -21.89 -19.34
C ASP A 3 44.99 -21.47 -19.90
N THR A 4 44.39 -22.34 -20.71
CA THR A 4 43.07 -22.13 -21.33
C THR A 4 41.96 -22.98 -20.69
N SER A 5 42.27 -23.67 -19.58
CA SER A 5 41.32 -24.61 -18.95
C SER A 5 40.24 -23.90 -18.12
N SER A 6 40.59 -22.80 -17.45
CA SER A 6 39.69 -22.09 -16.52
C SER A 6 38.45 -21.46 -17.19
N LYS A 7 38.52 -21.08 -18.47
CA LYS A 7 37.43 -20.34 -19.15
C LYS A 7 36.28 -21.21 -19.67
N LYS A 8 36.46 -22.54 -19.79
CA LYS A 8 35.44 -23.45 -20.36
C LYS A 8 34.38 -23.90 -19.35
N ILE A 9 34.71 -23.95 -18.07
CA ILE A 9 33.82 -24.47 -17.02
C ILE A 9 32.66 -23.49 -16.74
N ASN A 10 32.94 -22.18 -16.78
CA ASN A 10 31.97 -21.14 -16.44
C ASN A 10 30.81 -21.02 -17.46
N ARG A 11 31.00 -21.48 -18.71
CA ARG A 11 29.95 -21.46 -19.75
C ARG A 11 28.97 -22.63 -19.66
N ARG A 12 29.28 -23.71 -18.93
CA ARG A 12 28.38 -24.87 -18.80
C ARG A 12 27.25 -24.64 -17.81
N TYR A 13 27.49 -23.84 -16.78
CA TYR A 13 26.51 -23.53 -15.73
C TYR A 13 25.29 -22.75 -16.25
N LEU A 14 25.52 -21.80 -17.18
CA LEU A 14 24.46 -21.01 -17.82
C LEU A 14 23.60 -21.83 -18.80
N ARG A 15 23.99 -23.06 -19.13
CA ARG A 15 23.31 -23.90 -20.13
C ARG A 15 22.59 -25.11 -19.52
N SER A 16 22.51 -25.20 -18.19
CA SER A 16 21.67 -26.21 -17.55
C SER A 16 20.20 -25.78 -17.63
N SER A 17 19.34 -26.67 -18.11
CA SER A 17 17.88 -26.42 -18.20
C SER A 17 17.26 -26.08 -16.84
N SER A 18 17.85 -26.54 -15.74
CA SER A 18 17.37 -26.29 -14.38
C SER A 18 17.64 -24.86 -13.90
N PHE A 19 18.79 -24.28 -14.27
CA PHE A 19 19.08 -22.88 -13.92
C PHE A 19 18.17 -21.92 -14.68
N ALA A 20 17.97 -22.14 -15.98
CA ALA A 20 17.07 -21.33 -16.79
C ALA A 20 15.62 -21.40 -16.29
N MET A 21 15.15 -22.58 -15.91
CA MET A 21 13.81 -22.77 -15.34
C MET A 21 13.66 -22.04 -13.99
N ALA A 22 14.65 -22.15 -13.10
CA ALA A 22 14.63 -21.47 -11.80
C ALA A 22 14.63 -19.94 -11.94
N LEU A 23 15.42 -19.41 -12.88
CA LEU A 23 15.44 -17.98 -13.19
C LEU A 23 14.08 -17.51 -13.71
N LEU A 24 13.47 -18.27 -14.60
CA LEU A 24 12.17 -17.95 -15.18
C LEU A 24 11.06 -18.00 -14.13
N PHE A 25 11.10 -18.98 -13.23
CA PHE A 25 10.16 -19.08 -12.11
C PHE A 25 10.31 -17.92 -11.13
N ALA A 26 11.55 -17.53 -10.81
CA ALA A 26 11.83 -16.36 -9.98
C ALA A 26 11.32 -15.06 -10.62
N LEU A 27 11.54 -14.88 -11.92
CA LEU A 27 11.08 -13.73 -12.68
C LEU A 27 9.55 -13.65 -12.72
N LEU A 28 8.87 -14.74 -13.07
CA LEU A 28 7.41 -14.79 -13.11
C LEU A 28 6.80 -14.60 -11.71
N GLY A 29 7.37 -15.26 -10.69
CA GLY A 29 6.92 -15.11 -9.30
C GLY A 29 7.07 -13.69 -8.78
N GLY A 30 8.21 -13.05 -9.07
CA GLY A 30 8.44 -11.64 -8.75
C GLY A 30 7.47 -10.70 -9.49
N LEU A 31 7.17 -10.98 -10.77
CA LEU A 31 6.23 -10.18 -11.56
C LEU A 31 4.80 -10.27 -11.01
N VAL A 32 4.35 -11.48 -10.64
CA VAL A 32 3.05 -11.72 -9.99
C VAL A 32 2.98 -11.01 -8.64
N ALA A 33 4.07 -11.05 -7.85
CA ALA A 33 4.14 -10.34 -6.58
C ALA A 33 3.97 -8.84 -6.74
N ALA A 34 4.70 -8.26 -7.70
CA ALA A 34 4.66 -6.84 -7.98
C ALA A 34 3.27 -6.40 -8.44
N THR A 35 2.64 -7.16 -9.34
CA THR A 35 1.27 -6.87 -9.78
C THR A 35 0.27 -7.00 -8.65
N GLN A 36 0.33 -8.07 -7.85
CA GLN A 36 -0.58 -8.26 -6.72
C GLN A 36 -0.41 -7.17 -5.65
N SER A 37 0.82 -6.77 -5.34
CA SER A 37 1.09 -5.67 -4.42
C SER A 37 0.56 -4.34 -4.92
N TYR A 38 0.77 -4.04 -6.20
CA TYR A 38 0.24 -2.84 -6.83
C TYR A 38 -1.28 -2.79 -6.73
N TYR A 39 -1.95 -3.90 -7.05
CA TYR A 39 -3.41 -4.01 -6.92
C TYR A 39 -3.88 -3.80 -5.48
N ILE A 40 -3.24 -4.42 -4.48
CA ILE A 40 -3.65 -4.25 -3.08
C ILE A 40 -3.53 -2.79 -2.66
N SER A 41 -2.42 -2.12 -2.99
CA SER A 41 -2.24 -0.69 -2.65
C SER A 41 -3.32 0.16 -3.32
N TYR A 42 -3.46 0.03 -4.64
CA TYR A 42 -4.39 0.85 -5.41
C TYR A 42 -5.86 0.64 -5.00
N PHE A 43 -6.29 -0.61 -4.79
CA PHE A 43 -7.65 -0.89 -4.32
C PHE A 43 -7.90 -0.42 -2.89
N SER A 44 -6.88 -0.45 -2.03
CA SER A 44 -7.01 0.05 -0.66
C SER A 44 -7.23 1.55 -0.68
N ASP A 45 -6.45 2.28 -1.49
CA ASP A 45 -6.54 3.74 -1.61
C ASP A 45 -7.91 4.16 -2.17
N GLN A 46 -8.35 3.52 -3.26
CA GLN A 46 -9.64 3.85 -3.88
C GLN A 46 -10.84 3.52 -2.98
N LYS A 47 -10.86 2.34 -2.34
CA LYS A 47 -11.98 1.96 -1.47
C LYS A 47 -12.04 2.83 -0.23
N PHE A 48 -10.87 3.22 0.30
CA PHE A 48 -10.78 4.16 1.40
C PHE A 48 -11.35 5.53 0.99
N ALA A 49 -10.92 6.09 -0.15
CA ALA A 49 -11.46 7.36 -0.61
C ALA A 49 -12.98 7.33 -0.83
N GLN A 50 -13.46 6.27 -1.48
CA GLN A 50 -14.90 6.09 -1.75
C GLN A 50 -15.72 5.90 -0.47
N SER A 51 -15.23 5.16 0.53
CA SER A 51 -15.99 4.94 1.76
C SER A 51 -16.12 6.22 2.58
N ILE A 52 -15.04 7.01 2.63
CA ILE A 52 -15.00 8.30 3.33
C ILE A 52 -15.92 9.30 2.62
N ALA A 53 -15.83 9.39 1.29
CA ALA A 53 -16.70 10.24 0.49
C ALA A 53 -18.18 9.89 0.68
N ALA A 54 -18.53 8.60 0.62
CA ALA A 54 -19.90 8.15 0.83
C ALA A 54 -20.43 8.45 2.24
N ALA A 55 -19.58 8.30 3.26
CA ALA A 55 -19.95 8.61 4.65
C ALA A 55 -20.20 10.11 4.85
N ILE A 56 -19.31 10.97 4.33
CA ILE A 56 -19.47 12.42 4.38
C ILE A 56 -20.70 12.86 3.59
N ASP A 57 -20.89 12.36 2.38
CA ASP A 57 -22.05 12.72 1.54
C ASP A 57 -23.38 12.26 2.17
N ALA A 58 -23.40 11.14 2.89
CA ALA A 58 -24.56 10.71 3.66
C ALA A 58 -24.87 11.69 4.81
N GLU A 59 -23.84 12.16 5.50
CA GLU A 59 -23.97 13.13 6.59
C GLU A 59 -24.44 14.50 6.07
N ILE A 60 -23.91 14.96 4.94
CA ILE A 60 -24.36 16.19 4.28
C ILE A 60 -25.86 16.10 3.95
N LYS A 61 -26.28 14.99 3.32
CA LYS A 61 -27.69 14.76 2.99
C LYS A 61 -28.59 14.70 4.22
N TYR A 62 -28.08 14.16 5.33
CA TYR A 62 -28.81 14.15 6.59
C TYR A 62 -29.06 15.58 7.10
N ILE A 63 -28.02 16.43 7.10
CA ILE A 63 -28.14 17.83 7.54
C ILE A 63 -29.04 18.63 6.61
N GLU A 64 -28.93 18.43 5.30
CA GLU A 64 -29.84 19.04 4.31
C GLU A 64 -31.30 18.63 4.51
N ALA A 65 -31.55 17.37 4.89
CA ALA A 65 -32.90 16.86 5.13
C ALA A 65 -33.50 17.34 6.46
N VAL A 66 -32.67 17.45 7.51
CA VAL A 66 -33.10 17.96 8.83
C VAL A 66 -33.24 19.48 8.81
N GLY A 67 -32.44 20.18 7.99
CA GLY A 67 -32.46 21.64 7.87
C GLY A 67 -31.84 22.38 9.06
N ASP A 68 -31.14 21.65 9.94
CA ASP A 68 -30.45 22.20 11.11
C ASP A 68 -29.16 21.42 11.37
N ILE A 69 -28.19 22.08 12.01
CA ILE A 69 -26.91 21.47 12.38
C ILE A 69 -27.14 20.72 13.69
N PRO A 70 -27.04 19.38 13.70
CA PRO A 70 -27.19 18.62 14.93
C PRO A 70 -26.09 18.99 15.93
N GLU A 71 -26.37 18.81 17.23
CA GLU A 71 -25.36 19.05 18.27
C GLU A 71 -24.09 18.23 18.00
N PRO A 72 -22.90 18.81 18.22
CA PRO A 72 -21.63 18.13 17.98
C PRO A 72 -21.53 16.89 18.87
N GLN A 73 -21.40 15.73 18.23
CA GLN A 73 -21.13 14.46 18.88
C GLN A 73 -19.64 14.15 18.85
N SER A 74 -19.16 13.22 19.68
CA SER A 74 -17.72 12.89 19.77
C SER A 74 -17.10 12.43 18.44
N ASP A 75 -17.92 11.88 17.54
CA ASP A 75 -17.58 11.37 16.22
C ASP A 75 -17.82 12.38 15.08
N ARG A 76 -18.34 13.58 15.38
CA ARG A 76 -18.75 14.57 14.38
C ARG A 76 -18.23 15.95 14.72
N LEU A 77 -17.62 16.60 13.73
CA LEU A 77 -17.11 17.96 13.84
C LEU A 77 -17.92 18.87 12.92
N TYR A 78 -18.61 19.85 13.50
CA TYR A 78 -19.25 20.92 12.74
C TYR A 78 -18.55 22.22 13.07
N ALA A 79 -17.83 22.79 12.09
CA ALA A 79 -17.13 24.05 12.27
C ALA A 79 -17.60 25.06 11.21
N PRO A 80 -18.20 26.20 11.60
CA PRO A 80 -18.53 27.24 10.64
C PRO A 80 -17.24 27.82 10.05
N ILE A 81 -17.19 27.94 8.72
CA ILE A 81 -16.08 28.57 8.01
C ILE A 81 -16.44 30.06 7.90
N PRO A 82 -15.70 30.96 8.56
CA PRO A 82 -15.94 32.39 8.41
C PRO A 82 -15.69 32.80 6.95
N ASN A 83 -16.51 33.71 6.41
CA ASN A 83 -16.48 34.26 5.04
C ASN A 83 -15.13 34.84 4.56
N ASN A 84 -14.07 34.75 5.37
CA ASN A 84 -12.73 35.29 5.11
C ASN A 84 -11.62 34.21 5.05
N ALA A 85 -11.96 33.02 4.55
CA ALA A 85 -11.08 32.06 3.89
C ALA A 85 -9.75 31.71 4.61
N ARG A 86 -9.81 31.48 5.92
CA ARG A 86 -8.80 30.67 6.59
C ARG A 86 -9.46 29.44 7.17
N PHE A 87 -9.01 28.27 6.69
CA PHE A 87 -9.19 27.02 7.38
C PHE A 87 -8.92 27.25 8.87
N PRO A 88 -9.85 26.87 9.76
CA PRO A 88 -9.73 27.20 11.17
C PRO A 88 -8.40 26.68 11.74
N GLU A 89 -7.77 27.46 12.64
CA GLU A 89 -6.41 27.23 13.17
C GLU A 89 -6.21 25.87 13.87
N PHE A 90 -7.29 25.13 14.14
CA PHE A 90 -7.22 23.77 14.66
C PHE A 90 -6.78 22.73 13.62
N LEU A 91 -6.76 23.08 12.33
CA LEU A 91 -6.35 22.17 11.26
C LEU A 91 -4.81 22.07 11.22
N PRO A 92 -4.24 20.85 11.23
CA PRO A 92 -2.80 20.66 11.14
C PRO A 92 -2.25 21.16 9.80
N GLN A 93 -0.97 21.54 9.80
CA GLN A 93 -0.30 22.20 8.67
C GLN A 93 -0.10 21.30 7.44
N ASP A 94 -0.27 19.98 7.58
CA ASP A 94 -0.12 19.00 6.49
C ASP A 94 -1.41 18.14 6.36
N PRO A 95 -2.53 18.70 5.87
CA PRO A 95 -3.71 17.90 5.60
C PRO A 95 -3.45 16.95 4.42
N LEU A 96 -3.84 15.67 4.58
CA LEU A 96 -3.88 14.75 3.46
C LEU A 96 -5.14 15.05 2.66
N VAL A 97 -4.98 15.69 1.50
CA VAL A 97 -6.09 15.96 0.59
C VAL A 97 -6.43 14.68 -0.16
N LEU A 98 -7.66 14.19 0.01
CA LEU A 98 -8.23 13.11 -0.78
C LEU A 98 -8.90 13.65 -2.04
N GLU A 99 -9.21 12.76 -2.99
CA GLU A 99 -10.13 13.08 -4.09
C GLU A 99 -11.47 13.64 -3.56
N ASP A 100 -12.09 14.56 -4.30
CA ASP A 100 -13.41 15.18 -4.03
C ASP A 100 -13.49 16.22 -2.89
N ASP A 101 -12.46 17.07 -2.71
CA ASP A 101 -12.44 18.19 -1.73
C ASP A 101 -12.55 17.73 -0.25
N ILE A 102 -12.18 16.47 0.00
CA ILE A 102 -12.16 15.88 1.35
C ILE A 102 -10.76 16.04 1.95
N LEU A 103 -10.69 16.62 3.13
CA LEU A 103 -9.47 16.83 3.89
C LEU A 103 -9.40 15.84 5.03
N ILE A 104 -8.36 15.01 5.07
CA ILE A 104 -8.08 14.16 6.22
C ILE A 104 -7.00 14.81 7.08
N PHE A 105 -7.29 14.94 8.37
CA PHE A 105 -6.37 15.51 9.32
C PHE A 105 -6.41 14.79 10.68
N GLU A 106 -5.27 14.78 11.36
CA GLU A 106 -5.13 14.22 12.71
C GLU A 106 -5.28 15.34 13.75
N ILE A 107 -6.17 15.14 14.73
CA ILE A 107 -6.27 16.02 15.88
C ILE A 107 -5.24 15.56 16.92
N ARG A 108 -4.20 16.39 17.14
CA ARG A 108 -3.04 16.07 18.00
C ARG A 108 -3.39 15.67 19.43
N GLU A 109 -4.53 16.13 19.95
CA GLU A 109 -4.93 15.90 21.33
C GLU A 109 -5.33 14.45 21.59
N ASN A 110 -6.02 13.80 20.65
CA ASN A 110 -6.56 12.44 20.80
C ASN A 110 -6.03 11.42 19.78
N LYS A 111 -5.16 11.83 18.83
CA LYS A 111 -4.70 10.98 17.70
C LYS A 111 -5.85 10.40 16.88
N THR A 112 -6.96 11.12 16.84
CA THR A 112 -8.13 10.78 16.03
C THR A 112 -8.00 11.42 14.66
N PHE A 113 -8.35 10.65 13.64
CA PHE A 113 -8.34 11.10 12.25
C PHE A 113 -9.74 11.55 11.88
N PHE A 114 -9.86 12.79 11.42
CA PHE A 114 -11.10 13.33 10.90
C PHE A 114 -10.98 13.52 9.39
N ALA A 115 -12.03 13.16 8.67
CA ALA A 115 -12.20 13.52 7.28
C ALA A 115 -13.27 14.61 7.21
N ALA A 116 -12.96 15.74 6.60
CA ALA A 116 -13.89 16.86 6.51
C ALA A 116 -14.06 17.41 5.10
N LYS A 117 -15.26 17.90 4.82
CA LYS A 117 -15.64 18.53 3.56
C LYS A 117 -16.37 19.83 3.85
N ALA A 118 -16.04 20.88 3.11
CA ALA A 118 -16.71 22.17 3.22
C ALA A 118 -17.99 22.15 2.38
N VAL A 119 -19.11 22.52 3.00
CA VAL A 119 -20.42 22.54 2.35
C VAL A 119 -21.16 23.83 2.68
N LYS A 120 -21.88 24.34 1.68
CA LYS A 120 -22.80 25.47 1.83
C LYS A 120 -24.14 24.98 2.35
N ILE A 121 -24.44 25.27 3.61
CA ILE A 121 -25.75 24.96 4.20
C ILE A 121 -26.52 26.28 4.28
N LEU A 122 -27.58 26.40 3.46
CA LEU A 122 -28.51 27.54 3.34
C LEU A 122 -27.87 28.95 3.22
N GLU A 123 -27.97 29.51 2.00
CA GLU A 123 -27.81 30.90 1.55
C GLU A 123 -26.69 31.83 2.06
N ASN A 124 -25.92 31.56 3.13
CA ASN A 124 -24.75 32.40 3.44
C ASN A 124 -23.73 31.85 4.45
N GLN A 125 -23.79 30.56 4.81
CA GLN A 125 -22.86 29.97 5.77
C GLN A 125 -22.17 28.73 5.21
N ASP A 126 -20.86 28.84 5.01
CA ASP A 126 -19.99 27.70 4.73
C ASP A 126 -19.76 26.95 6.05
N ILE A 127 -19.97 25.64 6.05
CA ILE A 127 -19.78 24.78 7.21
C ILE A 127 -18.83 23.66 6.82
N LEU A 128 -17.81 23.45 7.64
CA LEU A 128 -16.95 22.28 7.57
C LEU A 128 -17.63 21.15 8.34
N ILE A 129 -17.99 20.09 7.63
CA ILE A 129 -18.52 18.86 8.22
C ILE A 129 -17.39 17.84 8.25
N GLY A 130 -17.00 17.43 9.45
CA GLY A 130 -15.99 16.42 9.71
C GLY A 130 -16.58 15.18 10.35
N LEU A 131 -16.13 14.01 9.94
CA LEU A 131 -16.44 12.72 10.54
C LEU A 131 -15.17 12.09 11.10
N ASP A 132 -15.28 11.45 12.26
CA ASP A 132 -14.22 10.58 12.77
C ASP A 132 -14.10 9.36 11.86
N VAL A 133 -12.92 9.22 11.27
CA VAL A 133 -12.56 8.14 10.35
C VAL A 133 -11.42 7.31 10.91
N SER A 134 -11.14 7.40 12.20
CA SER A 134 -10.04 6.70 12.87
C SER A 134 -10.12 5.18 12.68
N GLU A 135 -11.31 4.60 12.78
CA GLU A 135 -11.53 3.17 12.56
C GLU A 135 -11.24 2.79 11.10
N THR A 136 -11.86 3.48 10.15
CA THR A 136 -11.67 3.28 8.71
C THR A 136 -10.20 3.48 8.29
N TYR A 137 -9.52 4.47 8.86
CA TYR A 137 -8.11 4.76 8.61
C TYR A 137 -7.20 3.68 9.19
N ASN A 138 -7.50 3.16 10.38
CA ASN A 138 -6.72 2.10 10.99
C ASN A 138 -6.86 0.78 10.23
N ASP A 139 -8.06 0.45 9.75
CA ASP A 139 -8.31 -0.69 8.88
C ASP A 139 -7.54 -0.58 7.55
N TYR A 140 -7.59 0.60 6.93
CA TYR A 140 -6.79 0.90 5.74
C TYR A 140 -5.28 0.72 6.00
N ARG A 141 -4.77 1.26 7.12
CA ARG A 141 -3.36 1.13 7.49
C ARG A 141 -2.97 -0.32 7.76
N MET A 142 -3.87 -1.11 8.35
CA MET A 142 -3.66 -2.54 8.56
C MET A 142 -3.60 -3.29 7.23
N LEU A 143 -4.51 -3.00 6.31
CA LEU A 143 -4.54 -3.60 4.97
C LEU A 143 -3.26 -3.27 4.18
N SER A 144 -2.80 -2.03 4.24
CA SER A 144 -1.54 -1.59 3.62
C SER A 144 -0.32 -2.35 4.20
N LYS A 145 -0.24 -2.50 5.53
CA LYS A 145 0.80 -3.31 6.18
C LYS A 145 0.78 -4.77 5.73
N LEU A 146 -0.41 -5.37 5.57
CA LEU A 146 -0.55 -6.74 5.05
C LEU A 146 -0.06 -6.83 3.60
N GLY A 147 -0.33 -5.82 2.78
CA GLY A 147 0.22 -5.70 1.42
C GLY A 147 1.75 -5.73 1.41
N ILE A 148 2.40 -4.92 2.26
CA ILE A 148 3.87 -4.89 2.40
C ILE A 148 4.39 -6.24 2.90
N ALA A 149 3.74 -6.84 3.90
CA ALA A 149 4.13 -8.15 4.42
C ALA A 149 4.09 -9.23 3.33
N ASN A 150 3.08 -9.20 2.45
CA ASN A 150 2.97 -10.12 1.33
C ASN A 150 4.14 -9.95 0.33
N VAL A 151 4.53 -8.71 0.01
CA VAL A 151 5.70 -8.44 -0.86
C VAL A 151 6.97 -9.07 -0.28
N ILE A 152 7.20 -8.89 1.02
CA ILE A 152 8.36 -9.47 1.71
C ILE A 152 8.32 -10.99 1.64
N PHE A 153 7.15 -11.58 1.86
CA PHE A 153 6.97 -13.04 1.83
C PHE A 153 7.29 -13.62 0.46
N ILE A 154 6.83 -12.97 -0.62
CA ILE A 154 7.15 -13.42 -1.97
C ILE A 154 8.63 -13.22 -2.29
N GLY A 155 9.25 -12.13 -1.82
CA GLY A 155 10.70 -11.94 -1.91
C GLY A 155 11.49 -13.07 -1.24
N LEU A 156 11.04 -13.55 -0.07
CA LEU A 156 11.62 -14.72 0.60
C LEU A 156 11.44 -16.00 -0.20
N ILE A 157 10.27 -16.25 -0.79
CA ILE A 157 10.02 -17.42 -1.64
C ILE A 157 10.98 -17.45 -2.83
N VAL A 158 11.19 -16.30 -3.48
CA VAL A 158 12.14 -16.17 -4.60
C VAL A 158 13.57 -16.46 -4.13
N LEU A 159 13.98 -15.93 -2.98
CA LEU A 159 15.31 -16.15 -2.40
C LEU A 159 15.55 -17.63 -2.07
N ILE A 160 14.57 -18.29 -1.44
CA ILE A 160 14.64 -19.73 -1.12
C ILE A 160 14.70 -20.57 -2.40
N SER A 161 13.87 -20.25 -3.40
CA SER A 161 13.87 -20.96 -4.69
C SER A 161 15.22 -20.85 -5.40
N PHE A 162 15.84 -19.66 -5.36
CA PHE A 162 17.19 -19.45 -5.86
C PHE A 162 18.23 -20.26 -5.07
N GLY A 163 18.10 -20.31 -3.74
CA GLY A 163 18.96 -21.09 -2.86
C GLY A 163 18.93 -22.58 -3.19
N ILE A 164 17.73 -23.16 -3.32
CA ILE A 164 17.54 -24.58 -3.69
C ILE A 164 18.15 -24.85 -5.07
N SER A 165 17.87 -24.01 -6.06
CA SER A 165 18.44 -24.16 -7.40
C SER A 165 19.97 -24.18 -7.37
N ARG A 166 20.59 -23.21 -6.68
CA ARG A 166 22.06 -23.17 -6.53
C ARG A 166 22.61 -24.41 -5.83
N PHE A 167 21.92 -24.89 -4.79
CA PHE A 167 22.35 -26.06 -4.03
C PHE A 167 22.29 -27.33 -4.87
N VAL A 168 21.21 -27.53 -5.63
CA VAL A 168 21.05 -28.69 -6.53
C VAL A 168 22.13 -28.70 -7.61
N VAL A 169 22.40 -27.54 -8.25
CA VAL A 169 23.41 -27.50 -9.31
C VAL A 169 24.82 -27.66 -8.75
N ASN A 170 25.14 -27.08 -7.59
CA ASN A 170 26.43 -27.31 -6.91
C ASN A 170 26.60 -28.78 -6.50
N GLY A 171 25.55 -29.42 -5.96
CA GLY A 171 25.57 -30.83 -5.60
C GLY A 171 25.81 -31.74 -6.81
N THR A 172 25.15 -31.45 -7.93
CA THR A 172 25.29 -32.25 -9.17
C THR A 172 26.68 -32.11 -9.79
N ASN A 173 27.28 -30.92 -9.76
CA ASN A 173 28.64 -30.70 -10.26
C ASN A 173 29.70 -31.36 -9.38
N ASN A 174 29.56 -31.35 -8.05
CA ASN A 174 30.50 -32.05 -7.16
C ASN A 174 30.50 -33.57 -7.40
N ILE A 175 29.33 -34.16 -7.72
CA ILE A 175 29.24 -35.59 -8.05
C ILE A 175 29.88 -35.89 -9.41
N MET A 176 29.66 -35.01 -10.40
CA MET A 176 30.26 -35.15 -11.73
C MET A 176 31.79 -35.03 -11.71
N ASP A 177 32.33 -34.09 -10.92
CA ASP A 177 33.78 -33.93 -10.76
C ASP A 177 34.40 -35.10 -10.00
N THR A 178 33.71 -35.65 -9.00
CA THR A 178 34.15 -36.86 -8.30
C THR A 178 34.17 -38.07 -9.24
N ALA A 179 33.18 -38.21 -10.12
CA ALA A 179 33.14 -39.31 -11.10
C ALA A 179 34.22 -39.18 -12.19
N LEU A 180 34.55 -37.96 -12.60
CA LEU A 180 35.62 -37.70 -13.57
C LEU A 180 37.02 -37.87 -12.97
N GLY A 181 37.20 -37.67 -11.66
CA GLY A 181 38.49 -37.84 -10.98
C GLY A 181 38.85 -39.29 -10.62
N ILE A 182 37.92 -40.24 -10.79
CA ILE A 182 38.14 -41.68 -10.51
C ILE A 182 38.54 -42.44 -11.79
N ILE A 183 38.41 -41.83 -12.98
CA ILE A 183 38.85 -42.38 -14.27
C ILE A 183 40.26 -41.86 -14.59
#